data_AF-A0A0A2WSQ4-F1
#
_entry.id   AF-A0A0A2WSQ4-F1
#
_cell.length_a   1.000
_cell.length_b   1.000
_cell.length_c   1.000
_cell.angle_alpha   90.00
_cell.angle_beta   90.00
_cell.angle_gamma   90.00
#
_symmetry.space_group_name_H-M   'P 1'
#
loop_
_entity.id
_entity.type
_entity.pdbx_description
1 polymer ?
#
loop_
_entity_poly.entity_id
_entity_poly.type
_entity_poly.pdbx_seq_one_letter_code
_entity_poly.pdbx_strand_id
1 'polypeptide(L)'
;MRVRALLGHEALLERILRLPIRWSRERFTYWLLQDYPFVEGLFRFQAGLLREAPQAHRLALIEALRATAEELDWLLSQGADPRAPVHPVRRAYVELLAEMEGLPVSPSGSNSYPVRTVLHYVMQRVFLEAWVAHAGSEETLEVAQHWTAPEFQAVLYDLEVMAEGALEVASRREHREAKGPLLDRYVARVLEMEYLSWRLLAD
;
A
#
# COMPACT_ATOMS: atom_id res chain seq x y z
N MET A 1 -9.06 -7.63 9.13
CA MET A 1 -7.92 -6.86 9.66
C MET A 1 -7.09 -7.71 10.61
N ARG A 2 -5.94 -8.27 10.18
CA ARG A 2 -4.69 -8.31 10.97
C ARG A 2 -3.43 -8.50 10.08
N VAL A 3 -2.45 -7.59 10.22
CA VAL A 3 -1.02 -7.99 10.30
C VAL A 3 -0.56 -7.76 11.73
N ARG A 4 -1.13 -8.62 12.57
CA ARG A 4 -1.51 -8.41 13.98
C ARG A 4 -1.86 -6.96 14.34
N ALA A 5 -3.03 -6.59 13.83
CA ALA A 5 -3.74 -5.33 14.04
C ALA A 5 -2.80 -4.11 13.91
N LEU A 6 -2.06 -4.12 12.80
CA LEU A 6 -1.13 -3.07 12.39
C LEU A 6 -0.15 -2.70 13.50
N LEU A 7 0.39 -3.72 14.17
CA LEU A 7 1.51 -3.61 15.12
C LEU A 7 1.25 -2.63 16.29
N GLY A 8 -0.01 -2.43 16.66
CA GLY A 8 -0.41 -1.51 17.74
C GLY A 8 -0.62 -0.06 17.29
N HIS A 9 -0.78 0.18 15.98
CA HIS A 9 -1.07 1.49 15.40
C HIS A 9 -2.56 1.68 15.08
N GLU A 10 -3.49 1.04 15.80
CA GLU A 10 -4.93 1.16 15.51
C GLU A 10 -5.42 2.61 15.56
N ALA A 11 -4.85 3.44 16.44
CA ALA A 11 -5.18 4.86 16.52
C ALA A 11 -4.82 5.64 15.24
N LEU A 12 -3.76 5.25 14.52
CA LEU A 12 -3.41 5.88 13.23
C LEU A 12 -4.37 5.46 12.13
N LEU A 13 -4.72 4.17 12.08
CA LEU A 13 -5.76 3.68 11.16
C LEU A 13 -7.09 4.41 11.42
N GLU A 14 -7.54 4.47 12.68
CA GLU A 14 -8.79 5.11 13.05
C GLU A 14 -8.83 6.60 12.66
N ARG A 15 -7.70 7.30 12.70
CA ARG A 15 -7.58 8.68 12.20
C ARG A 15 -7.83 8.77 10.69
N ILE A 16 -7.35 7.80 9.89
CA ILE A 16 -7.60 7.74 8.44
C ILE A 16 -9.09 7.52 8.18
N LEU A 17 -9.67 6.52 8.84
CA LEU A 17 -11.07 6.11 8.63
C LEU A 17 -12.09 7.18 9.07
N ARG A 18 -11.70 8.10 9.96
CA ARG A 18 -12.56 9.20 10.46
C ARG A 18 -12.32 10.54 9.80
N LEU A 19 -11.50 10.62 8.75
CA LEU A 19 -11.30 11.86 8.02
C LEU A 19 -12.63 12.44 7.53
N PRO A 20 -12.88 13.76 7.69
CA PRO A 20 -14.11 14.40 7.24
C PRO A 20 -14.04 14.66 5.73
N ILE A 21 -14.04 13.59 4.93
CA ILE A 21 -13.91 13.62 3.47
C ILE A 21 -15.08 14.41 2.85
N ARG A 22 -14.75 15.29 1.90
CA ARG A 22 -15.72 16.11 1.17
C ARG A 22 -15.67 15.76 -0.31
N TRP A 23 -16.58 14.89 -0.71
CA TRP A 23 -16.70 14.48 -2.10
C TRP A 23 -17.20 15.64 -2.98
N SER A 24 -16.40 15.98 -3.99
CA SER A 24 -16.85 16.69 -5.19
C SER A 24 -16.16 16.05 -6.38
N ARG A 25 -16.79 16.09 -7.55
CA ARG A 25 -16.21 15.52 -8.77
C ARG A 25 -14.79 16.06 -9.04
N GLU A 26 -14.60 17.38 -8.91
CA GLU A 26 -13.31 18.02 -9.11
C GLU A 26 -12.24 17.53 -8.11
N ARG A 27 -12.57 17.49 -6.82
CA ARG A 27 -11.65 17.01 -5.77
C ARG A 27 -11.30 15.55 -5.96
N PHE A 28 -12.30 14.73 -6.29
CA PHE A 28 -12.11 13.32 -6.53
C PHE A 28 -11.22 13.08 -7.75
N THR A 29 -11.53 13.71 -8.89
CA THR A 29 -10.69 13.62 -10.08
C THR A 29 -9.26 14.06 -9.77
N TYR A 30 -9.05 15.19 -9.09
CA TYR A 30 -7.71 15.63 -8.72
C TYR A 30 -6.98 14.59 -7.85
N TRP A 31 -7.63 14.09 -6.79
CA TRP A 31 -7.06 13.09 -5.90
C TRP A 31 -6.70 11.79 -6.61
N LEU A 32 -7.58 11.34 -7.52
CA LEU A 32 -7.42 10.13 -8.32
C LEU A 32 -6.25 10.23 -9.29
N LEU A 33 -6.17 11.34 -10.04
CA LEU A 33 -5.08 11.55 -11.00
C LEU A 33 -3.72 11.70 -10.31
N GLN A 34 -3.71 12.23 -9.08
CA GLN A 34 -2.51 12.30 -8.25
C GLN A 34 -2.05 10.95 -7.69
N ASP A 35 -2.84 9.90 -7.85
CA ASP A 35 -2.48 8.55 -7.41
C ASP A 35 -1.61 7.80 -8.44
N TYR A 36 -1.64 8.20 -9.71
CA TYR A 36 -0.86 7.55 -10.78
C TYR A 36 0.64 7.40 -10.47
N PRO A 37 1.37 8.44 -10.01
CA PRO A 37 2.78 8.28 -9.65
C PRO A 37 3.01 7.31 -8.48
N PHE A 38 2.05 7.20 -7.55
CA PHE A 38 2.10 6.25 -6.45
C PHE A 38 1.91 4.82 -6.95
N VAL A 39 0.89 4.56 -7.79
CA VAL A 39 0.65 3.24 -8.38
C VAL A 39 1.84 2.77 -9.23
N GLU A 40 2.48 3.68 -9.98
CA GLU A 40 3.69 3.37 -10.73
C GLU A 40 4.88 3.01 -9.80
N GLY A 41 5.00 3.73 -8.67
CA GLY A 41 5.96 3.38 -7.62
C GLY A 41 5.66 2.01 -6.99
N LEU A 42 4.39 1.70 -6.76
CA LEU A 42 3.93 0.43 -6.19
C LEU A 42 4.23 -0.72 -7.14
N PHE A 43 4.01 -0.54 -8.45
CA PHE A 43 4.36 -1.53 -9.47
C PHE A 43 5.85 -1.90 -9.42
N ARG A 44 6.74 -0.90 -9.33
CA ARG A 44 8.18 -1.14 -9.21
C ARG A 44 8.53 -1.86 -7.91
N PHE A 45 7.92 -1.45 -6.80
CA PHE A 45 8.09 -2.09 -5.52
C PHE A 45 7.65 -3.58 -5.55
N GLN A 46 6.52 -3.90 -6.17
CA GLN A 46 6.05 -5.27 -6.36
C GLN A 46 6.96 -6.10 -7.28
N ALA A 47 7.47 -5.50 -8.36
CA ALA A 47 8.46 -6.15 -9.22
C ALA A 47 9.74 -6.50 -8.42
N GLY A 48 10.17 -5.61 -7.52
CA GLY A 48 11.25 -5.85 -6.56
C GLY A 48 10.97 -7.05 -5.63
N LEU A 49 9.74 -7.17 -5.10
CA LEU A 49 9.33 -8.33 -4.31
C LEU A 49 9.42 -9.64 -5.10
N LEU A 50 8.97 -9.65 -6.36
CA LEU A 50 9.02 -10.84 -7.22
C LEU A 50 10.44 -11.35 -7.45
N ARG A 51 11.42 -10.44 -7.58
CA ARG A 51 12.84 -10.82 -7.77
C ARG A 51 13.39 -11.65 -6.63
N GLU A 52 12.88 -11.45 -5.41
CA GLU A 52 13.34 -12.12 -4.20
C GLU A 52 12.37 -13.18 -3.67
N ALA A 53 11.18 -13.25 -4.24
CA ALA A 53 10.11 -14.10 -3.74
C ALA A 53 10.47 -15.60 -3.85
N PRO A 54 10.28 -16.37 -2.77
CA PRO A 54 10.32 -17.83 -2.84
C PRO A 54 9.20 -18.32 -3.76
N GLN A 55 9.37 -19.52 -4.33
CA GLN A 55 8.43 -20.06 -5.33
C GLN A 55 6.97 -20.04 -4.86
N ALA A 56 6.72 -20.35 -3.59
CA ALA A 56 5.37 -20.38 -3.01
C ALA A 56 4.65 -19.02 -3.02
N HIS A 57 5.38 -17.90 -3.08
CA HIS A 57 4.81 -16.56 -3.01
C HIS A 57 4.66 -15.90 -4.39
N ARG A 58 5.26 -16.47 -5.44
CA ARG A 58 5.36 -15.81 -6.75
C ARG A 58 4.01 -15.62 -7.43
N LEU A 59 3.11 -16.60 -7.34
CA LEU A 59 1.82 -16.52 -8.03
C LEU A 59 0.98 -15.36 -7.49
N ALA A 60 0.81 -15.25 -6.17
CA ALA A 60 0.08 -14.15 -5.55
C ALA A 60 0.69 -12.77 -5.88
N LEU A 61 2.03 -12.66 -5.92
CA LEU A 61 2.71 -11.42 -6.31
C LEU A 61 2.56 -11.10 -7.80
N ILE A 62 2.50 -12.10 -8.68
CA ILE A 62 2.21 -11.91 -10.11
C ILE A 62 0.79 -11.36 -10.27
N GLU A 63 -0.19 -11.92 -9.55
CA GLU A 63 -1.57 -11.44 -9.60
C GLU A 63 -1.70 -10.01 -9.05
N ALA A 64 -1.02 -9.69 -7.94
CA ALA A 64 -0.99 -8.33 -7.41
C ALA A 64 -0.32 -7.33 -8.39
N LEU A 65 0.78 -7.72 -9.03
CA LEU A 65 1.46 -6.89 -10.03
C LEU A 65 0.58 -6.69 -11.28
N ARG A 66 -0.13 -7.73 -11.72
CA ARG A 66 -1.09 -7.65 -12.83
C ARG A 66 -2.21 -6.66 -12.53
N ALA A 67 -2.83 -6.77 -11.35
CA ALA A 67 -3.87 -5.84 -10.93
C ALA A 67 -3.37 -4.39 -10.89
N THR A 68 -2.14 -4.18 -10.43
CA THR A 68 -1.51 -2.84 -10.39
C THR A 68 -1.22 -2.30 -11.80
N ALA A 69 -0.87 -3.16 -12.76
CA ALA A 69 -0.73 -2.76 -14.16
C ALA A 69 -2.08 -2.39 -14.79
N GLU A 70 -3.12 -3.17 -14.52
CA GLU A 70 -4.50 -2.88 -14.95
C GLU A 70 -5.01 -1.55 -14.35
N GLU A 71 -4.66 -1.26 -13.10
CA GLU A 71 -4.95 0.01 -12.43
C GLU A 71 -4.25 1.21 -13.10
N LEU A 72 -3.00 1.06 -13.52
CA LEU A 72 -2.28 2.11 -14.28
C LEU A 72 -2.97 2.42 -15.61
N ASP A 73 -3.37 1.39 -16.35
CA ASP A 73 -4.12 1.55 -17.60
C ASP A 73 -5.47 2.24 -17.36
N TRP A 74 -6.16 1.86 -16.28
CA TRP A 74 -7.40 2.50 -15.89
C TRP A 74 -7.19 3.98 -15.54
N LEU A 75 -6.19 4.34 -14.72
CA LEU A 75 -5.88 5.73 -14.38
C LEU A 75 -5.53 6.56 -15.63
N LEU A 76 -4.81 6.01 -16.60
CA LEU A 76 -4.56 6.66 -17.89
C LEU A 76 -5.88 6.92 -18.64
N SER A 77 -6.80 5.96 -18.64
CA SER A 77 -8.13 6.14 -19.25
C SER A 77 -8.97 7.22 -18.55
N GLN A 78 -8.72 7.46 -17.26
CA GLN A 78 -9.35 8.53 -16.48
C GLN A 78 -8.70 9.91 -16.69
N GLY A 79 -7.61 9.98 -17.47
CA GLY A 79 -6.92 11.23 -17.82
C GLY A 79 -5.64 11.52 -17.03
N ALA A 80 -5.05 10.52 -16.37
CA ALA A 80 -3.75 10.69 -15.73
C ALA A 80 -2.67 10.99 -16.77
N ASP A 81 -1.77 11.93 -16.46
CA ASP A 81 -0.59 12.22 -17.27
C ASP A 81 0.66 11.83 -16.46
N PRO A 82 1.47 10.85 -16.92
CA PRO A 82 2.73 10.47 -16.27
C PRO A 82 3.73 11.62 -16.10
N ARG A 83 3.56 12.72 -16.84
CA ARG A 83 4.42 13.90 -16.82
C ARG A 83 3.84 15.06 -16.02
N ALA A 84 2.65 14.90 -15.44
CA ALA A 84 2.03 15.94 -14.64
C ALA A 84 2.85 16.25 -13.37
N PRO A 85 2.79 17.49 -12.85
CA PRO A 85 3.36 17.81 -11.56
C PRO A 85 2.75 16.95 -10.44
N VAL A 86 3.61 16.31 -9.66
CA VAL A 86 3.22 15.46 -8.53
C VAL A 86 3.08 16.30 -7.26
N HIS A 87 1.95 16.17 -6.56
CA HIS A 87 1.72 16.81 -5.27
C HIS A 87 2.80 16.39 -4.26
N PRO A 88 3.32 17.30 -3.42
CA PRO A 88 4.40 16.99 -2.47
C PRO A 88 4.14 15.77 -1.58
N VAL A 89 2.89 15.57 -1.13
CA VAL A 89 2.50 14.39 -0.34
C VAL A 89 2.68 13.09 -1.14
N ARG A 90 2.21 13.05 -2.38
CA ARG A 90 2.32 11.85 -3.24
C ARG A 90 3.78 11.55 -3.58
N ARG A 91 4.57 12.60 -3.82
CA ARG A 91 6.03 12.48 -4.04
C ARG A 91 6.73 11.87 -2.84
N ALA A 92 6.44 12.35 -1.63
CA ALA A 92 6.98 11.77 -0.40
C ALA A 92 6.57 10.31 -0.22
N TYR A 93 5.37 9.92 -0.68
CA TYR A 93 4.95 8.52 -0.63
C TYR A 93 5.75 7.66 -1.63
N VAL A 94 5.96 8.15 -2.84
CA VAL A 94 6.82 7.48 -3.84
C VAL A 94 8.25 7.33 -3.33
N GLU A 95 8.80 8.35 -2.68
CA GLU A 95 10.12 8.29 -2.04
C GLU A 95 10.16 7.24 -0.92
N LEU A 96 9.09 7.11 -0.12
CA LEU A 96 8.96 6.05 0.88
C LEU A 96 8.96 4.65 0.23
N LEU A 97 8.29 4.45 -0.91
CA LEU A 97 8.33 3.18 -1.65
C LEU A 97 9.76 2.84 -2.09
N ALA A 98 10.49 3.82 -2.64
CA ALA A 98 11.89 3.64 -3.05
C ALA A 98 12.82 3.36 -1.85
N GLU A 99 12.60 4.01 -0.71
CA GLU A 99 13.34 3.75 0.52
C GLU A 99 13.09 2.32 1.02
N MET A 100 11.82 1.88 1.02
CA MET A 100 11.46 0.51 1.39
C MET A 100 12.08 -0.52 0.44
N GLU A 101 12.13 -0.24 -0.86
CA GLU A 101 12.80 -1.10 -1.84
C GLU A 101 14.30 -1.24 -1.54
N GLY A 102 14.96 -0.13 -1.18
CA GLY A 102 16.38 -0.04 -0.83
C GLY A 102 16.76 -0.55 0.56
N LEU A 103 15.81 -1.12 1.33
CA LEU A 103 16.10 -1.63 2.67
C LEU A 103 17.25 -2.64 2.66
N PRO A 104 18.29 -2.44 3.49
CA PRO A 104 19.55 -3.17 3.37
C PRO A 104 19.40 -4.65 3.70
N VAL A 105 20.19 -5.45 2.98
CA VAL A 105 20.47 -6.84 3.34
C VAL A 105 21.16 -6.83 4.71
N SER A 106 20.76 -7.75 5.59
CA SER A 106 21.39 -7.92 6.90
C SER A 106 22.90 -8.16 6.76
N PRO A 107 23.73 -7.77 7.75
CA PRO A 107 25.09 -8.29 7.89
C PRO A 107 25.18 -9.83 7.82
N SER A 108 24.11 -10.54 8.16
CA SER A 108 24.01 -12.01 8.02
C SER A 108 23.68 -12.51 6.61
N GLY A 109 23.64 -11.62 5.61
CA GLY A 109 23.32 -11.96 4.21
C GLY A 109 21.83 -12.19 3.92
N SER A 110 20.94 -11.99 4.90
CA SER A 110 19.49 -12.17 4.73
C SER A 110 18.84 -10.91 4.13
N ASN A 111 18.05 -11.08 3.07
CA ASN A 111 17.39 -9.98 2.37
C ASN A 111 16.26 -9.33 3.20
N SER A 112 15.79 -8.16 2.76
CA SER A 112 14.69 -7.41 3.38
C SER A 112 13.30 -7.87 2.93
N TYR A 113 13.21 -8.96 2.14
CA TYR A 113 11.97 -9.49 1.58
C TYR A 113 10.85 -9.66 2.61
N PRO A 114 11.04 -10.32 3.78
CA PRO A 114 9.94 -10.50 4.73
C PRO A 114 9.34 -9.17 5.22
N VAL A 115 10.19 -8.16 5.47
CA VAL A 115 9.73 -6.83 5.91
C VAL A 115 8.91 -6.16 4.79
N ARG A 116 9.41 -6.18 3.56
CA ARG A 116 8.73 -5.55 2.42
C ARG A 116 7.41 -6.27 2.07
N THR A 117 7.33 -7.59 2.22
CA THR A 117 6.09 -8.35 2.04
C THR A 117 5.03 -7.93 3.05
N VAL A 118 5.41 -7.72 4.32
CA VAL A 118 4.47 -7.22 5.33
C VAL A 118 4.00 -5.81 4.99
N LEU A 119 4.91 -4.91 4.62
CA LEU A 119 4.59 -3.53 4.26
C LEU A 119 3.70 -3.45 3.01
N HIS A 120 3.90 -4.35 2.04
CA HIS A 120 3.03 -4.48 0.86
C HIS A 120 1.59 -4.75 1.26
N TYR A 121 1.35 -5.79 2.05
CA TYR A 121 0.02 -6.11 2.54
C TYR A 121 -0.59 -4.95 3.35
N VAL A 122 0.19 -4.29 4.21
CA VAL A 122 -0.31 -3.17 5.02
C VAL A 122 -0.85 -2.04 4.14
N MET A 123 -0.12 -1.64 3.09
CA MET A 123 -0.58 -0.60 2.16
C MET A 123 -1.90 -1.00 1.50
N GLN A 124 -1.97 -2.20 0.92
CA GLN A 124 -3.16 -2.70 0.24
C GLN A 124 -4.38 -2.77 1.16
N ARG A 125 -4.16 -3.24 2.40
CA ARG A 125 -5.22 -3.40 3.39
C ARG A 125 -5.77 -2.05 3.87
N VAL A 126 -4.90 -1.10 4.19
CA VAL A 126 -5.30 0.23 4.66
C VAL A 126 -6.06 0.99 3.58
N PHE A 127 -5.57 0.94 2.35
CA PHE A 127 -6.22 1.56 1.20
C PHE A 127 -7.64 1.03 1.00
N LEU A 128 -7.84 -0.29 1.03
CA LEU A 128 -9.16 -0.89 0.93
C LEU A 128 -10.08 -0.46 2.09
N GLU A 129 -9.58 -0.48 3.32
CA GLU A 129 -10.38 -0.08 4.49
C GLU A 129 -10.80 1.40 4.43
N ALA A 130 -9.91 2.28 3.97
CA ALA A 130 -10.22 3.68 3.77
C ALA A 130 -11.26 3.89 2.67
N TRP A 131 -11.17 3.18 1.54
CA TRP A 131 -12.20 3.19 0.50
C TRP A 131 -13.57 2.77 1.03
N VAL A 132 -13.63 1.65 1.76
CA VAL A 132 -14.89 1.15 2.34
C VAL A 132 -15.47 2.14 3.36
N ALA A 133 -14.63 2.80 4.15
CA ALA A 133 -15.09 3.76 5.16
C ALA A 133 -15.62 5.08 4.55
N HIS A 134 -15.02 5.53 3.44
CA HIS A 134 -15.31 6.85 2.86
C HIS A 134 -16.27 6.82 1.67
N ALA A 135 -16.47 5.66 1.03
CA ALA A 135 -17.46 5.50 -0.02
C ALA A 135 -18.88 5.65 0.56
N GLY A 136 -19.66 6.60 0.04
CA GLY A 136 -20.96 6.96 0.61
C GLY A 136 -22.01 7.44 -0.39
N SER A 137 -21.63 7.72 -1.63
CA SER A 137 -22.55 8.00 -2.75
C SER A 137 -22.46 6.91 -3.80
N GLU A 138 -23.49 6.80 -4.64
CA GLU A 138 -23.53 5.86 -5.77
C GLU A 138 -22.32 6.03 -6.71
N GLU A 139 -21.93 7.27 -7.01
CA GLU A 139 -20.74 7.60 -7.83
C GLU A 139 -19.44 7.10 -7.18
N THR A 140 -19.25 7.32 -5.87
CA THR A 140 -18.06 6.82 -5.16
C THR A 140 -18.06 5.31 -5.01
N LEU A 141 -19.24 4.68 -4.93
CA LEU A 141 -19.38 3.24 -4.83
C LEU A 141 -19.08 2.55 -6.15
N GLU A 142 -19.53 3.09 -7.28
CA GLU A 142 -19.21 2.58 -8.63
C GLU A 142 -17.70 2.58 -8.85
N VAL A 143 -17.01 3.67 -8.49
CA VAL A 143 -15.56 3.74 -8.62
C VAL A 143 -14.85 2.82 -7.62
N ALA A 144 -15.36 2.71 -6.38
CA ALA A 144 -14.84 1.79 -5.39
C ALA A 144 -14.95 0.30 -5.82
N GLN A 145 -15.83 -0.05 -6.77
CA GLN A 145 -15.92 -1.42 -7.30
C GLN A 145 -14.61 -1.89 -7.95
N HIS A 146 -13.79 -0.99 -8.47
CA HIS A 146 -12.48 -1.34 -9.03
C HIS A 146 -11.58 -2.02 -7.99
N TRP A 147 -11.60 -1.55 -6.74
CA TRP A 147 -10.77 -2.08 -5.65
C TRP A 147 -11.52 -2.99 -4.68
N THR A 148 -12.84 -3.10 -4.81
CA THR A 148 -13.69 -3.99 -3.98
C THR A 148 -14.19 -5.22 -4.74
N ALA A 149 -13.76 -5.40 -6.00
CA ALA A 149 -14.08 -6.58 -6.81
C ALA A 149 -13.63 -7.89 -6.12
N PRO A 150 -14.38 -9.00 -6.30
CA PRO A 150 -14.04 -10.29 -5.69
C PRO A 150 -12.61 -10.78 -5.97
N GLU A 151 -12.10 -10.51 -7.17
CA GLU A 151 -10.77 -10.89 -7.61
C GLU A 151 -9.68 -10.18 -6.78
N PHE A 152 -9.88 -8.89 -6.49
CA PHE A 152 -8.97 -8.13 -5.64
C PHE A 152 -9.01 -8.62 -4.18
N GLN A 153 -10.19 -9.00 -3.68
CA GLN A 153 -10.31 -9.60 -2.35
C GLN A 153 -9.57 -10.94 -2.24
N ALA A 154 -9.60 -11.77 -3.29
CA ALA A 154 -8.86 -13.02 -3.33
C ALA A 154 -7.34 -12.78 -3.30
N VAL A 155 -6.85 -11.84 -4.11
CA VAL A 155 -5.43 -11.44 -4.08
C VAL A 155 -5.04 -10.91 -2.70
N LEU A 156 -5.87 -10.06 -2.09
CA LEU A 156 -5.59 -9.50 -0.78
C LEU A 156 -5.52 -10.57 0.32
N TYR A 157 -6.35 -11.60 0.23
CA TYR A 157 -6.30 -12.75 1.14
C TYR A 157 -4.96 -13.51 1.02
N ASP A 158 -4.50 -13.79 -0.20
CA ASP A 158 -3.22 -14.45 -0.41
C ASP A 158 -2.05 -13.60 0.12
N LEU A 159 -2.12 -12.28 -0.06
CA LEU A 159 -1.15 -11.34 0.50
C LEU A 159 -1.18 -11.32 2.04
N GLU A 160 -2.36 -11.47 2.66
CA GLU A 160 -2.50 -11.57 4.13
C GLU A 160 -1.75 -12.80 4.66
N VAL A 161 -2.02 -13.97 4.08
CA VAL A 161 -1.36 -15.22 4.47
C VAL A 161 0.16 -15.13 4.31
N MET A 162 0.62 -14.55 3.20
CA MET A 162 2.05 -14.31 2.97
C MET A 162 2.64 -13.36 4.02
N ALA A 163 1.93 -12.28 4.35
CA ALA A 163 2.38 -11.28 5.30
C ALA A 163 2.43 -11.82 6.73
N GLU A 164 1.50 -12.69 7.13
CA GLU A 164 1.55 -13.36 8.44
C GLU A 164 2.80 -14.24 8.59
N GLY A 165 3.10 -15.06 7.57
CA GLY A 165 4.32 -15.87 7.56
C GLY A 165 5.59 -15.01 7.53
N ALA A 166 5.58 -13.92 6.76
CA ALA A 166 6.70 -12.99 6.66
C ALA A 166 6.94 -12.21 7.97
N LEU A 167 5.88 -11.86 8.70
CA LEU A 167 5.95 -11.18 9.99
C LEU A 167 6.74 -12.02 11.00
N GLU A 168 6.46 -13.32 11.10
CA GLU A 168 7.21 -14.20 12.00
C GLU A 168 8.70 -14.22 11.69
N VAL A 169 9.06 -14.25 10.41
CA VAL A 169 10.46 -14.24 9.96
C VAL A 169 11.12 -12.89 10.28
N ALA A 170 10.42 -11.79 10.02
CA ALA A 170 10.87 -10.43 10.31
C ALA A 170 11.11 -10.21 11.81
N SER A 171 10.15 -10.55 12.67
CA SER A 171 10.27 -10.37 14.12
C SER A 171 11.41 -11.21 14.72
N ARG A 172 11.58 -12.46 14.28
CA ARG A 172 12.71 -13.30 14.70
C ARG A 172 14.06 -12.68 14.28
N ARG A 173 14.11 -12.03 13.12
CA ARG A 173 15.32 -11.37 12.61
C ARG A 173 15.66 -10.12 13.42
N GLU A 174 14.70 -9.23 13.63
CA GLU A 174 14.89 -8.02 14.43
C GLU A 174 15.39 -8.35 15.84
N HIS A 175 14.80 -9.36 16.47
CA HIS A 175 15.24 -9.85 17.78
C HIS A 175 16.70 -10.33 17.77
N ARG A 176 17.11 -11.10 16.75
CA ARG A 176 18.50 -11.59 16.63
C ARG A 176 19.51 -10.48 16.35
N GLU A 177 19.13 -9.47 15.57
CA GLU A 177 20.03 -8.39 15.15
C GLU A 177 20.11 -7.24 16.16
N ALA A 178 19.33 -7.29 17.26
CA ALA A 178 19.17 -6.20 18.23
C ALA A 178 18.86 -4.84 17.57
N LYS A 179 18.25 -4.87 16.39
CA LYS A 179 17.76 -3.68 15.69
C LYS A 179 16.37 -3.39 16.27
N GLY A 180 16.16 -2.15 16.74
CA GLY A 180 14.83 -1.68 17.16
C GLY A 180 13.79 -1.90 16.04
N PRO A 181 12.48 -1.85 16.34
CA PRO A 181 11.46 -2.41 15.46
C PRO A 181 11.38 -1.62 14.15
N LEU A 182 12.05 -2.15 13.13
CA LEU A 182 12.10 -1.55 11.80
C LEU A 182 10.70 -1.61 11.21
N LEU A 183 10.04 -2.75 11.35
CA LEU A 183 8.71 -2.96 10.83
C LEU A 183 7.69 -1.97 11.42
N ASP A 184 7.64 -1.80 12.76
CA ASP A 184 6.72 -0.85 13.42
C ASP A 184 6.91 0.58 12.88
N ARG A 185 8.17 1.01 12.74
CA ARG A 185 8.50 2.34 12.22
C ARG A 185 7.96 2.55 10.80
N TYR A 186 8.12 1.57 9.93
CA TYR A 186 7.66 1.69 8.55
C TYR A 186 6.15 1.55 8.44
N VAL A 187 5.50 0.73 9.27
CA VAL A 187 4.04 0.68 9.35
C VAL A 187 3.47 2.03 9.79
N ALA A 188 4.05 2.67 10.81
CA ALA A 188 3.63 4.01 11.22
C ALA A 188 3.79 5.05 10.09
N ARG A 189 4.89 4.99 9.33
CA ARG A 189 5.12 5.89 8.19
C ARG A 189 4.15 5.63 7.04
N VAL A 190 3.84 4.37 6.74
CA VAL A 190 2.82 4.01 5.74
C VAL A 190 1.47 4.58 6.15
N LEU A 191 1.05 4.39 7.41
CA LEU A 191 -0.22 4.93 7.91
C LEU A 191 -0.26 6.47 7.89
N GLU A 192 0.84 7.14 8.21
CA GLU A 192 0.90 8.60 8.08
C GLU A 192 0.80 9.05 6.61
N MET A 193 1.43 8.33 5.68
CA MET A 193 1.33 8.66 4.25
C MET A 193 -0.06 8.40 3.67
N GLU A 194 -0.73 7.34 4.09
CA GLU A 194 -2.14 7.08 3.81
C GLU A 194 -3.00 8.23 4.35
N TYR A 195 -2.84 8.61 5.62
CA TYR A 195 -3.55 9.74 6.22
C TYR A 195 -3.38 11.03 5.42
N LEU A 196 -2.15 11.40 5.08
CA LEU A 196 -1.87 12.61 4.31
C LEU A 196 -2.45 12.55 2.89
N SER A 197 -2.45 11.36 2.27
CA SER A 197 -3.00 11.16 0.93
C SER A 197 -4.52 11.28 0.91
N TRP A 198 -5.23 10.65 1.85
CA TRP A 198 -6.68 10.77 2.01
C TRP A 198 -7.11 12.17 2.44
N ARG A 199 -6.30 12.85 3.25
CA ARG A 199 -6.57 14.21 3.71
C ARG A 199 -6.68 15.24 2.57
N LEU A 200 -6.07 14.99 1.41
CA LEU A 200 -6.22 15.84 0.23
C LEU A 200 -7.69 15.98 -0.24
N LEU A 201 -8.59 15.09 0.18
CA LEU A 201 -10.03 15.17 -0.06
C LEU A 201 -10.82 15.86 1.08
N ALA A 202 -10.19 16.07 2.24
CA ALA A 202 -10.82 16.66 3.43
C ALA A 202 -10.61 18.19 3.52
N ASP A 203 -9.48 18.70 3.03
CA ASP A 203 -9.14 20.13 2.94
C ASP A 203 -9.84 20.76 1.72
#